data_AF-A0A821W501-F1
#
_entry.id   AF-A0A821W501-F1
#
_cell.length_a   1.000
_cell.length_b   1.000
_cell.length_c   1.000
_cell.angle_alpha   90.00
_cell.angle_beta   90.00
_cell.angle_gamma   90.00
#
_symmetry.space_group_name_H-M   'P 1'
#
loop_
_entity.id
_entity.type
_entity.pdbx_description
1 polymer ?
#
loop_
_entity_poly.entity_id
_entity_poly.type
_entity_poly.pdbx_seq_one_letter_code
_entity_poly.pdbx_strand_id
1 'polypeptide(L)'
;MPEDIRKTHVLVTIANYFGFDHDALAPLFDHRALGNFLDDANCPLLSATRGHKHSVHLSNEIKVTEGSQCLVQFKVRPDVITPENVHTNIFLSSMIDSPLDSLYYMIKSVFTPALRDNKSGSSTNQQIQTSLNELEQILRAVGKKSDSGSAIGNIFHPKDEIYYWIDIAQNTSNRSKDIERAKYFLEVLDPIKADFNKLENLTLTELIEVVDKTQDVYDELWKQVEHDEYPEQRMKNLLSITSNAFVQAVQKQLSNIDLWSDSKDSIKNREYLRNGATICEQWSLAVEQLTGTYWRNYNPHPWKGEPFKATYLLQFKKRLNEIISIRSSYEQSIRFSSTTNKENLSPKKVFAPFTNLNAIQIDPYTDSQWYSAVNQFENLMTNTDRDVAKQLREHFQTIRSNPQQMLVDFKRYSDLIQRETIRKDLASERELLLGQLESDIRTLTDEFNNLINGRMGVGGKKSITRGVNRTVIAGLLDASRQIETKVNNIINDGEKLLGDLSGYARVASLAKQLKQDLINWRKDKFREWCQDTIRAIDDPKQELRFYFY
;
A
#
# COMPACT_ATOMS: atom_id res chain seq x y z
N MET A 1 -13.62 -17.13 -55.21
CA MET A 1 -13.00 -15.82 -55.48
C MET A 1 -11.67 -15.81 -54.75
N PRO A 2 -10.54 -15.45 -55.37
CA PRO A 2 -9.29 -15.33 -54.62
C PRO A 2 -9.54 -14.27 -53.54
N GLU A 3 -9.43 -14.66 -52.27
CA GLU A 3 -9.55 -13.72 -51.16
C GLU A 3 -8.48 -12.65 -51.35
N ASP A 4 -8.90 -11.39 -51.48
CA ASP A 4 -7.97 -10.28 -51.54
C ASP A 4 -7.27 -10.19 -50.18
N ILE A 5 -6.05 -10.74 -50.12
CA ILE A 5 -5.20 -10.83 -48.93
C ILE A 5 -5.06 -9.45 -48.26
N ARG A 6 -5.09 -8.36 -49.05
CA ARG A 6 -4.99 -6.99 -48.55
C ARG A 6 -6.22 -6.59 -47.74
N LYS A 7 -7.42 -6.89 -48.27
CA LYS A 7 -8.70 -6.64 -47.58
C LYS A 7 -8.82 -7.50 -46.33
N THR A 8 -8.46 -8.78 -46.44
CA THR A 8 -8.45 -9.71 -45.31
C THR A 8 -7.53 -9.20 -44.19
N HIS A 9 -6.31 -8.76 -44.50
CA HIS A 9 -5.39 -8.23 -43.49
C HIS A 9 -5.96 -7.01 -42.74
N VAL A 10 -6.51 -6.04 -43.47
CA VAL A 10 -7.09 -4.83 -42.88
C VAL A 10 -8.27 -5.19 -41.97
N LEU A 11 -9.17 -6.07 -42.41
CA LEU A 11 -10.34 -6.51 -41.65
C LEU A 11 -9.98 -7.38 -40.44
N VAL A 12 -9.01 -8.29 -40.55
CA VAL A 12 -8.48 -9.08 -39.41
C VAL A 12 -7.91 -8.15 -38.34
N THR A 13 -7.16 -7.11 -38.74
CA THR A 13 -6.58 -6.14 -37.80
C THR A 13 -7.68 -5.39 -37.03
N ILE A 14 -8.73 -4.97 -37.74
CA ILE A 14 -9.90 -4.31 -37.15
C ILE A 14 -10.66 -5.27 -36.22
N ALA A 15 -10.85 -6.52 -36.65
CA ALA A 15 -11.52 -7.56 -35.88
C ALA A 15 -10.80 -7.83 -34.56
N ASN A 16 -9.48 -8.04 -34.61
CA ASN A 16 -8.65 -8.28 -33.43
C ASN A 16 -8.65 -7.10 -32.47
N TYR A 17 -8.57 -5.87 -32.98
CA TYR A 17 -8.56 -4.67 -32.14
C TYR A 17 -9.89 -4.46 -31.39
N PHE A 18 -11.03 -4.69 -32.05
CA PHE A 18 -12.35 -4.52 -31.44
C PHE A 18 -12.93 -5.78 -30.78
N GLY A 19 -12.28 -6.93 -30.94
CA GLY A 19 -12.73 -8.22 -30.40
C GLY A 19 -13.91 -8.83 -31.16
N PHE A 20 -13.97 -8.64 -32.48
CA PHE A 20 -14.98 -9.28 -33.36
C PHE A 20 -14.44 -10.55 -33.99
N ASP A 21 -15.33 -11.50 -34.28
CA ASP A 21 -15.02 -12.61 -35.18
C ASP A 21 -14.87 -12.09 -36.60
N HIS A 22 -13.90 -12.63 -37.36
CA HIS A 22 -13.63 -12.21 -38.74
C HIS A 22 -14.89 -12.26 -39.63
N ASP A 23 -15.71 -13.30 -39.46
CA ASP A 23 -16.93 -13.53 -40.24
C ASP A 23 -18.00 -12.46 -40.00
N ALA A 24 -17.99 -11.81 -38.83
CA ALA A 24 -18.91 -10.71 -38.53
C ALA A 24 -18.59 -9.44 -39.34
N LEU A 25 -17.37 -9.30 -39.86
CA LEU A 25 -16.95 -8.18 -40.70
C LEU A 25 -17.03 -8.49 -42.20
N ALA A 26 -17.53 -9.66 -42.60
CA ALA A 26 -17.73 -10.02 -44.00
C ALA A 26 -18.53 -8.97 -44.81
N PRO A 27 -19.56 -8.28 -44.26
CA PRO A 27 -20.27 -7.21 -44.98
C PRO A 27 -19.40 -6.00 -45.35
N LEU A 28 -18.26 -5.82 -44.68
CA LEU A 28 -17.34 -4.71 -44.92
C LEU A 28 -16.30 -5.01 -46.01
N PHE A 29 -16.26 -6.25 -46.53
CA PHE A 29 -15.32 -6.66 -47.56
C PHE A 29 -15.49 -5.87 -48.88
N ASP A 30 -16.72 -5.50 -49.20
CA ASP A 30 -17.07 -4.70 -50.39
C ASP A 30 -17.30 -3.22 -50.06
N HIS A 31 -16.89 -2.78 -48.86
CA HIS A 31 -17.08 -1.40 -48.43
C HIS A 31 -16.24 -0.43 -49.26
N ARG A 32 -16.87 0.61 -49.80
CA ARG A 32 -16.22 1.61 -50.68
C ARG A 32 -14.99 2.25 -50.04
N ALA A 33 -15.05 2.56 -48.75
CA ALA A 33 -13.93 3.18 -48.04
C ALA A 33 -12.68 2.27 -47.96
N LEU A 34 -12.88 0.95 -47.86
CA LEU A 34 -11.80 -0.03 -47.86
C LEU A 34 -11.17 -0.14 -49.25
N GLY A 35 -12.00 -0.21 -50.30
CA GLY A 35 -11.53 -0.19 -51.69
C GLY A 35 -10.74 1.08 -52.02
N ASN A 36 -11.27 2.26 -51.65
CA ASN A 36 -10.57 3.53 -51.84
C ASN A 36 -9.21 3.56 -51.12
N PHE A 37 -9.15 3.10 -49.87
CA PHE A 37 -7.89 3.08 -49.13
C PHE A 37 -6.87 2.13 -49.78
N LEU A 38 -7.27 0.97 -50.29
CA LEU A 38 -6.32 0.04 -50.89
C LEU A 38 -5.86 0.47 -52.28
N ASP A 39 -6.80 0.93 -53.12
CA ASP A 39 -6.59 1.09 -54.56
C ASP A 39 -6.30 2.55 -54.98
N ASP A 40 -6.66 3.57 -54.18
CA ASP A 40 -6.34 4.97 -54.46
C ASP A 40 -5.06 5.41 -53.72
N ALA A 41 -4.03 5.79 -54.49
CA ALA A 41 -2.79 6.33 -53.96
C ALA A 41 -2.99 7.66 -53.21
N ASN A 42 -4.02 8.44 -53.58
CA ASN A 42 -4.36 9.72 -52.96
C ASN A 42 -5.23 9.57 -51.71
N CYS A 43 -5.63 8.34 -51.35
CA CYS A 43 -6.36 8.05 -50.13
C CYS A 43 -5.39 7.51 -49.06
N PRO A 44 -4.82 8.37 -48.19
CA PRO A 44 -3.79 7.97 -47.25
C PRO A 44 -4.36 7.30 -46.00
N LEU A 45 -5.67 7.34 -45.76
CA LEU A 45 -6.24 7.03 -44.45
C LEU A 45 -7.52 6.19 -44.52
N LEU A 46 -7.64 5.29 -43.55
CA LEU A 46 -8.81 4.50 -43.24
C LEU A 46 -9.04 4.55 -41.72
N SER A 47 -10.18 5.08 -41.32
CA SER A 47 -10.69 5.10 -39.96
C SER A 47 -11.73 3.99 -39.79
N ALA A 48 -11.58 3.20 -38.74
CA ALA A 48 -12.57 2.23 -38.28
C ALA A 48 -13.07 2.65 -36.88
N THR A 49 -14.37 2.91 -36.75
CA THR A 49 -14.98 3.28 -35.46
C THR A 49 -15.99 2.23 -35.00
N ARG A 50 -15.99 1.95 -33.70
CA ARG A 50 -16.98 1.07 -33.09
C ARG A 50 -18.28 1.85 -32.81
N GLY A 51 -19.37 1.45 -33.45
CA GLY A 51 -20.69 2.06 -33.28
C GLY A 51 -21.51 1.48 -32.13
N HIS A 52 -22.60 2.15 -31.78
CA HIS A 52 -23.62 1.62 -30.87
C HIS A 52 -24.29 0.39 -31.52
N LYS A 53 -24.26 -0.77 -30.86
CA LYS A 53 -24.69 -2.11 -31.34
C LYS A 53 -23.62 -2.98 -32.01
N HIS A 54 -22.35 -2.90 -31.58
CA HIS A 54 -21.33 -3.87 -32.01
C HIS A 54 -21.11 -3.90 -33.54
N SER A 55 -21.36 -2.79 -34.23
CA SER A 55 -21.04 -2.63 -35.66
C SER A 55 -19.77 -1.78 -35.83
N VAL A 56 -19.01 -2.06 -36.90
CA VAL A 56 -17.84 -1.28 -37.29
C VAL A 56 -18.20 -0.39 -38.47
N HIS A 57 -17.88 0.90 -38.37
CA HIS A 57 -18.05 1.86 -39.46
C HIS A 57 -16.69 2.23 -40.04
N LEU A 58 -16.56 2.15 -41.38
CA LEU A 58 -15.34 2.52 -42.10
C LEU A 58 -15.50 3.89 -42.78
N SER A 59 -14.49 4.74 -42.66
CA SER A 59 -14.45 6.08 -43.25
C SER A 59 -13.03 6.40 -43.73
N ASN A 60 -12.89 7.16 -44.82
CA ASN A 60 -11.57 7.69 -45.24
C ASN A 60 -11.22 9.01 -44.54
N GLU A 61 -12.12 9.52 -43.69
CA GLU A 61 -11.94 10.69 -42.86
C GLU A 61 -11.96 10.30 -41.38
N ILE A 62 -11.18 11.01 -40.57
CA ILE A 62 -11.21 10.85 -39.11
C ILE A 62 -12.47 11.53 -38.58
N LYS A 63 -13.48 10.74 -38.24
CA LYS A 63 -14.67 11.18 -37.51
C LYS A 63 -14.61 10.59 -36.12
N VAL A 64 -14.16 11.39 -35.16
CA VAL A 64 -14.12 10.95 -33.76
C VAL A 64 -15.45 11.25 -33.11
N THR A 65 -16.09 10.22 -32.60
CA THR A 65 -17.25 10.36 -31.71
C THR A 65 -16.76 10.15 -30.29
N GLU A 66 -17.04 11.10 -29.40
CA GLU A 66 -16.63 11.02 -27.99
C GLU A 66 -17.16 9.72 -27.36
N GLY A 67 -16.28 8.98 -26.67
CA GLY A 67 -16.59 7.69 -26.04
C GLY A 67 -16.60 6.48 -26.99
N SER A 68 -16.09 6.62 -28.21
CA SER A 68 -15.91 5.50 -29.16
C SER A 68 -14.45 5.11 -29.31
N GLN A 69 -14.18 3.80 -29.39
CA GLN A 69 -12.87 3.27 -29.77
C GLN A 69 -12.70 3.43 -31.29
N CYS A 70 -11.57 4.02 -31.70
CA CYS A 70 -11.25 4.27 -33.10
C CYS A 70 -9.88 3.68 -33.44
N LEU A 71 -9.81 2.93 -34.53
CA LEU A 71 -8.56 2.44 -35.10
C LEU A 71 -8.32 3.18 -36.42
N VAL A 72 -7.24 3.91 -36.50
CA VAL A 72 -6.82 4.64 -37.69
C VAL A 72 -5.66 3.90 -38.34
N GLN A 73 -5.83 3.58 -39.61
CA GLN A 73 -4.80 3.02 -40.47
C GLN A 73 -4.43 4.06 -41.51
N PHE A 74 -3.15 4.35 -41.67
CA PHE A 74 -2.69 5.30 -42.68
C PHE A 74 -1.45 4.81 -43.43
N LYS A 75 -1.28 5.29 -44.65
CA LYS A 75 -0.17 4.94 -45.52
C LYS A 75 1.05 5.80 -45.20
N VAL A 76 2.21 5.16 -45.06
CA VAL A 76 3.50 5.84 -44.87
C VAL A 76 3.95 6.50 -46.17
N ARG A 77 3.69 5.84 -47.32
CA ARG A 77 3.95 6.34 -48.67
C ARG A 77 2.65 6.37 -49.48
N PRO A 78 2.43 7.40 -50.32
CA PRO A 78 1.22 7.56 -51.14
C PRO A 78 1.25 6.60 -52.34
N ASP A 79 1.17 5.30 -52.06
CA ASP A 79 1.20 4.22 -53.03
C ASP A 79 -0.06 3.35 -52.91
N VAL A 80 -0.35 2.60 -53.98
CA VAL A 80 -1.37 1.54 -53.95
C VAL A 80 -0.90 0.43 -53.02
N ILE A 81 -1.82 -0.11 -52.21
CA ILE A 81 -1.51 -1.23 -51.33
C ILE A 81 -1.51 -2.52 -52.16
N THR A 82 -0.40 -3.23 -52.13
CA THR A 82 -0.16 -4.52 -52.80
C THR A 82 0.09 -5.59 -51.73
N PRO A 83 -0.13 -6.88 -52.01
CA PRO A 83 0.10 -7.95 -51.03
C PRO A 83 1.51 -7.93 -50.40
N GLU A 84 2.51 -7.39 -51.10
CA GLU A 84 3.89 -7.28 -50.63
C GLU A 84 4.15 -6.08 -49.70
N ASN A 85 3.39 -4.98 -49.85
CA ASN A 85 3.62 -3.74 -49.10
C ASN A 85 2.62 -3.52 -47.94
N VAL A 86 1.61 -4.38 -47.78
CA VAL A 86 0.57 -4.29 -46.74
C VAL A 86 1.17 -4.12 -45.33
N HIS A 87 2.21 -4.88 -44.99
CA HIS A 87 2.79 -4.87 -43.64
C HIS A 87 3.83 -3.76 -43.40
N THR A 88 4.34 -3.15 -44.48
CA THR A 88 5.44 -2.17 -44.40
C THR A 88 4.96 -0.74 -44.65
N ASN A 89 3.88 -0.57 -45.42
CA ASN A 89 3.34 0.73 -45.78
C ASN A 89 2.14 1.16 -44.93
N ILE A 90 1.45 0.24 -44.24
CA ILE A 90 0.32 0.57 -43.37
C ILE A 90 0.82 0.79 -41.93
N PHE A 91 0.59 1.99 -41.40
CA PHE A 91 0.80 2.33 -40.00
C PHE A 91 -0.53 2.33 -39.24
N LEU A 92 -0.51 1.84 -38.00
CA LEU A 92 -1.68 1.69 -37.15
C LEU A 92 -1.60 2.64 -35.95
N SER A 93 -2.67 3.38 -35.67
CA SER A 93 -2.82 4.22 -34.49
C SER A 93 -4.19 4.03 -33.88
N SER A 94 -4.24 3.71 -32.59
CA SER A 94 -5.48 3.54 -31.82
C SER A 94 -5.79 4.81 -31.02
N MET A 95 -7.06 5.22 -31.04
CA MET A 95 -7.58 6.30 -30.21
C MET A 95 -8.72 5.75 -29.33
N ILE A 96 -8.65 6.04 -28.03
CA ILE A 96 -9.61 5.60 -27.03
C ILE A 96 -10.28 6.83 -26.44
N ASP A 97 -11.62 6.85 -26.49
CA ASP A 97 -12.55 7.85 -25.92
C ASP A 97 -12.40 9.28 -26.45
N SER A 98 -11.21 9.87 -26.32
CA SER A 98 -10.87 11.25 -26.64
C SER A 98 -9.53 11.31 -27.41
N PRO A 99 -9.46 12.02 -28.56
CA PRO A 99 -8.22 12.20 -29.31
C PRO A 99 -7.14 12.93 -28.52
N LEU A 100 -7.55 13.86 -27.66
CA LEU A 100 -6.63 14.65 -26.85
C LEU A 100 -5.98 13.78 -25.78
N ASP A 101 -6.77 12.96 -25.09
CA ASP A 101 -6.25 12.04 -24.07
C ASP A 101 -5.37 10.96 -24.72
N SER A 102 -5.81 10.41 -25.85
CA SER A 102 -5.02 9.45 -26.64
C SER A 102 -3.67 10.03 -27.05
N LEU A 103 -3.64 11.28 -27.55
CA LEU A 103 -2.41 11.98 -27.90
C LEU A 103 -1.51 12.21 -26.69
N TYR A 104 -2.09 12.65 -25.57
CA TYR A 104 -1.35 12.83 -24.33
C TYR A 104 -0.71 11.52 -23.84
N TYR A 105 -1.46 10.41 -23.82
CA TYR A 105 -0.91 9.10 -23.43
C TYR A 105 0.14 8.59 -24.43
N MET A 106 -0.05 8.78 -25.73
CA MET A 106 0.97 8.41 -26.74
C MET A 106 2.26 9.19 -26.54
N ILE A 107 2.18 10.51 -26.32
CA ILE A 107 3.36 11.34 -26.05
C ILE A 107 4.03 10.88 -24.76
N LYS A 108 3.31 10.83 -23.65
CA LYS A 108 3.84 10.51 -22.33
C LYS A 108 4.43 9.09 -22.22
N SER A 109 3.75 8.10 -22.79
CA SER A 109 4.07 6.68 -22.56
C SER A 109 4.93 6.06 -23.66
N VAL A 110 4.88 6.58 -24.90
CA VAL A 110 5.61 6.01 -26.04
C VAL A 110 6.73 6.94 -26.47
N PHE A 111 6.42 8.19 -26.83
CA PHE A 111 7.40 9.08 -27.45
C PHE A 111 8.39 9.68 -26.44
N THR A 112 7.94 10.12 -25.26
CA THR A 112 8.81 10.73 -24.25
C THR A 112 9.91 9.75 -23.76
N PRO A 113 9.60 8.49 -23.40
CA PRO A 113 10.64 7.51 -23.07
C PRO A 113 11.53 7.15 -24.26
N ALA A 114 10.96 6.89 -25.45
CA ALA A 114 11.72 6.51 -26.63
C ALA A 114 12.70 7.59 -27.11
N LEU A 115 12.33 8.87 -26.94
CA LEU A 115 13.20 10.01 -27.27
C LEU A 115 14.21 10.32 -26.17
N ARG A 116 13.96 9.90 -24.92
CA ARG A 116 14.91 10.02 -23.80
C ARG A 116 16.04 8.98 -23.89
N ASP A 117 15.74 7.78 -24.38
CA ASP A 117 16.73 6.71 -24.56
C ASP A 117 17.56 6.85 -25.85
N ASN A 118 17.13 7.69 -26.80
CA ASN A 118 17.91 8.02 -27.99
C ASN A 118 19.12 8.91 -27.64
N LYS A 119 20.23 8.26 -27.26
CA LYS A 119 21.55 8.86 -26.97
C LYS A 119 22.25 9.50 -28.19
N SER A 120 21.52 9.90 -29.21
CA SER A 120 22.06 10.59 -30.38
C SER A 120 22.13 12.10 -30.08
N GLY A 121 23.32 12.57 -29.73
CA GLY A 121 23.60 13.92 -29.25
C GLY A 121 23.43 15.02 -30.30
N SER A 122 22.27 15.69 -30.29
CA SER A 122 22.11 16.99 -30.96
C SER A 122 21.25 17.93 -30.11
N SER A 123 21.55 19.22 -30.14
CA SER A 123 20.77 20.30 -29.54
C SER A 123 19.29 20.28 -29.95
N THR A 124 18.98 19.74 -31.13
CA THR A 124 17.63 19.44 -31.62
C THR A 124 16.85 18.47 -30.71
N ASN A 125 17.54 17.50 -30.10
CA ASN A 125 16.88 16.55 -29.18
C ASN A 125 16.46 17.25 -27.88
N GLN A 126 17.22 18.25 -27.42
CA GLN A 126 16.83 19.07 -26.28
C GLN A 126 15.63 19.99 -26.62
N GLN A 127 15.61 20.58 -27.81
CA GLN A 127 14.47 21.38 -28.28
C GLN A 127 13.19 20.54 -28.40
N ILE A 128 13.28 19.33 -28.98
CA ILE A 128 12.15 18.40 -29.07
C ILE A 128 11.65 18.00 -27.68
N GLN A 129 12.55 17.74 -26.72
CA GLN A 129 12.17 17.44 -25.34
C GLN A 129 11.48 18.62 -24.65
N THR A 130 11.97 19.85 -24.84
CA THR A 130 11.31 21.06 -24.31
C THR A 130 9.93 21.23 -24.94
N SER A 131 9.80 21.13 -26.26
CA SER A 131 8.51 21.25 -26.95
C SER A 131 7.54 20.12 -26.61
N LEU A 132 8.02 18.90 -26.38
CA LEU A 132 7.17 17.79 -25.92
C LEU A 132 6.69 18.02 -24.49
N ASN A 133 7.53 18.55 -23.60
CA ASN A 133 7.11 18.90 -22.25
C ASN A 133 6.08 20.06 -22.27
N GLU A 134 6.29 21.07 -23.11
CA GLU A 134 5.33 22.16 -23.31
C GLU A 134 4.01 21.64 -23.91
N LEU A 135 4.08 20.79 -24.93
CA LEU A 135 2.91 20.18 -25.56
C LEU A 135 2.17 19.26 -24.57
N GLU A 136 2.88 18.49 -23.75
CA GLU A 136 2.30 17.69 -22.68
C GLU A 136 1.56 18.57 -21.68
N GLN A 137 2.15 19.71 -21.28
CA GLN A 137 1.50 20.68 -20.40
C GLN A 137 0.24 21.29 -21.03
N ILE A 138 0.29 21.66 -22.32
CA ILE A 138 -0.85 22.20 -23.05
C ILE A 138 -1.96 21.16 -23.21
N LEU A 139 -1.63 19.92 -23.61
CA LEU A 139 -2.61 18.86 -23.78
C LEU A 139 -3.26 18.48 -22.45
N ARG A 140 -2.48 18.46 -21.35
CA ARG A 140 -3.03 18.31 -19.99
C ARG A 140 -4.00 19.45 -19.64
N ALA A 141 -3.71 20.70 -20.02
CA ALA A 141 -4.58 21.84 -19.74
C ALA A 141 -5.86 21.83 -20.60
N VAL A 142 -5.78 21.37 -21.85
CA VAL A 142 -6.91 21.34 -22.80
C VAL A 142 -7.84 20.14 -22.56
N GLY A 143 -7.30 18.95 -22.28
CA GLY A 143 -8.11 17.75 -21.98
C GLY A 143 -9.07 17.96 -20.80
N LYS A 144 -8.73 18.88 -19.88
CA LYS A 144 -9.54 19.25 -18.71
C LYS A 144 -10.72 20.20 -19.00
N LYS A 145 -10.75 20.90 -20.14
CA LYS A 145 -11.85 21.86 -20.46
C LYS A 145 -13.12 21.19 -21.00
N SER A 146 -13.04 19.93 -21.41
CA SER A 146 -14.13 19.25 -22.10
C SER A 146 -15.19 18.65 -21.17
N ASP A 147 -14.86 18.34 -19.90
CA ASP A 147 -15.86 17.75 -19.01
C ASP A 147 -15.56 18.00 -17.52
N SER A 148 -16.44 18.76 -16.86
CA SER A 148 -16.36 19.09 -15.43
C SER A 148 -16.42 17.85 -14.52
N GLY A 149 -16.82 16.70 -15.03
CA GLY A 149 -16.81 15.39 -14.35
C GLY A 149 -15.60 14.50 -14.66
N SER A 150 -14.88 14.74 -15.75
CA SER A 150 -13.72 13.95 -16.21
C SER A 150 -12.41 14.29 -15.47
N ALA A 151 -12.34 15.47 -14.84
CA ALA A 151 -11.13 15.96 -14.17
C ALA A 151 -10.57 15.02 -13.08
N ILE A 152 -11.40 14.16 -12.46
CA ILE A 152 -10.97 13.17 -11.46
C ILE A 152 -10.36 11.93 -12.14
N GLY A 153 -10.85 11.55 -13.33
CA GLY A 153 -10.42 10.35 -14.06
C GLY A 153 -9.00 10.44 -14.63
N ASN A 154 -8.46 11.66 -14.80
CA ASN A 154 -7.12 11.89 -15.35
C ASN A 154 -6.02 12.04 -14.29
N ILE A 155 -6.33 11.86 -13.00
CA ILE A 155 -5.39 12.01 -11.88
C ILE A 155 -5.03 10.64 -11.32
N PHE A 156 -3.84 10.16 -11.67
CA PHE A 156 -3.37 8.81 -11.31
C PHE A 156 -2.28 8.81 -10.25
N HIS A 157 -1.70 9.97 -9.93
CA HIS A 157 -0.63 10.12 -8.95
C HIS A 157 -0.84 11.41 -8.13
N PRO A 158 -0.43 11.46 -6.84
CA PRO A 158 -0.58 12.66 -6.01
C PRO A 158 0.04 13.93 -6.61
N LYS A 159 1.17 13.79 -7.32
CA LYS A 159 1.77 14.89 -8.08
C LYS A 159 0.84 15.49 -9.13
N ASP A 160 0.01 14.67 -9.79
CA ASP A 160 -0.95 15.14 -10.79
C ASP A 160 -2.08 15.96 -10.14
N GLU A 161 -2.45 15.65 -8.90
CA GLU A 161 -3.37 16.46 -8.09
C GLU A 161 -2.78 17.85 -7.80
N ILE A 162 -1.50 17.92 -7.43
CA ILE A 162 -0.82 19.21 -7.20
C ILE A 162 -0.76 20.02 -8.50
N TYR A 163 -0.38 19.40 -9.61
CA TYR A 163 -0.37 20.07 -10.91
C TYR A 163 -1.76 20.54 -11.36
N TYR A 164 -2.82 19.82 -10.97
CA TYR A 164 -4.19 20.27 -11.22
C TYR A 164 -4.50 21.59 -10.51
N TRP A 165 -4.13 21.73 -9.24
CA TRP A 165 -4.36 22.98 -8.51
C TRP A 165 -3.49 24.13 -9.01
N ILE A 166 -2.25 23.85 -9.46
CA ILE A 166 -1.38 24.84 -10.13
C ILE A 166 -2.08 25.41 -11.37
N ASP A 167 -2.66 24.55 -12.20
CA ASP A 167 -3.36 24.93 -13.42
C ASP A 167 -4.61 25.79 -13.13
N ILE A 168 -5.41 25.42 -12.12
CA ILE A 168 -6.55 26.25 -11.71
C ILE A 168 -6.11 27.63 -11.23
N ALA A 169 -5.03 27.70 -10.45
CA ALA A 169 -4.51 28.95 -9.91
C ALA A 169 -3.93 29.88 -11.01
N GLN A 170 -3.40 29.32 -12.10
CA GLN A 170 -2.79 30.06 -13.21
C GLN A 170 -3.79 30.46 -14.29
N ASN A 171 -4.89 29.74 -14.42
CA ASN A 171 -5.87 29.98 -15.48
C ASN A 171 -6.78 31.18 -15.14
N THR A 172 -6.46 32.33 -15.75
CA THR A 172 -7.16 33.62 -15.57
C THR A 172 -8.63 33.60 -16.02
N SER A 173 -9.07 32.54 -16.71
CA SER A 173 -10.47 32.39 -17.12
C SER A 173 -11.38 31.87 -15.99
N ASN A 174 -10.80 31.36 -14.89
CA ASN A 174 -11.53 30.85 -13.75
C ASN A 174 -12.05 31.99 -12.86
N ARG A 175 -13.09 31.72 -12.05
CA ARG A 175 -13.62 32.73 -11.12
C ARG A 175 -12.55 33.08 -10.09
N SER A 176 -12.49 34.36 -9.67
CA SER A 176 -11.52 34.83 -8.66
C SER A 176 -11.50 33.96 -7.40
N LYS A 177 -12.68 33.50 -6.96
CA LYS A 177 -12.83 32.61 -5.80
C LYS A 177 -12.18 31.24 -5.99
N ASP A 178 -12.26 30.67 -7.19
CA ASP A 178 -11.66 29.37 -7.52
C ASP A 178 -10.13 29.48 -7.59
N ILE A 179 -9.61 30.64 -8.04
CA ILE A 179 -8.17 30.92 -8.08
C ILE A 179 -7.60 31.07 -6.67
N GLU A 180 -8.26 31.84 -5.80
CA GLU A 180 -7.86 32.00 -4.39
C GLU A 180 -7.91 30.67 -3.65
N ARG A 181 -8.98 29.90 -3.83
CA ARG A 181 -9.11 28.53 -3.30
C ARG A 181 -7.97 27.62 -3.74
N ALA A 182 -7.65 27.63 -5.04
CA ALA A 182 -6.57 26.81 -5.56
C ALA A 182 -5.20 27.22 -5.01
N LYS A 183 -4.94 28.52 -4.83
CA LYS A 183 -3.71 29.01 -4.20
C LYS A 183 -3.59 28.53 -2.76
N TYR A 184 -4.66 28.63 -1.98
CA TYR A 184 -4.69 28.13 -0.61
C TYR A 184 -4.42 26.62 -0.55
N PHE A 185 -5.07 25.81 -1.40
CA PHE A 185 -4.79 24.37 -1.46
C PHE A 185 -3.34 24.07 -1.85
N LEU A 186 -2.72 24.88 -2.71
CA LEU A 186 -1.30 24.73 -3.03
C LEU A 186 -0.38 25.07 -1.87
N GLU A 187 -0.71 26.07 -1.05
CA GLU A 187 0.04 26.42 0.16
C GLU A 187 0.01 25.25 1.16
N VAL A 188 -1.17 24.66 1.38
CA VAL A 188 -1.34 23.48 2.25
C VAL A 188 -0.58 22.26 1.69
N LEU A 189 -0.58 22.06 0.36
CA LEU A 189 0.09 20.93 -0.29
C LEU A 189 1.61 21.12 -0.48
N ASP A 190 2.15 22.33 -0.30
CA ASP A 190 3.56 22.63 -0.57
C ASP A 190 4.56 21.76 0.23
N PRO A 191 4.34 21.46 1.53
CA PRO A 191 5.27 20.65 2.32
C PRO A 191 5.55 19.24 1.75
N ILE A 192 4.56 18.65 1.05
CA ILE A 192 4.68 17.29 0.49
C ILE A 192 5.01 17.28 -1.01
N LYS A 193 4.95 18.43 -1.69
CA LYS A 193 5.15 18.55 -3.13
C LYS A 193 6.52 18.06 -3.58
N ALA A 194 7.58 18.48 -2.88
CA ALA A 194 8.94 18.07 -3.20
C ALA A 194 9.13 16.56 -3.00
N ASP A 195 8.52 15.99 -1.95
CA ASP A 195 8.62 14.58 -1.62
C ASP A 195 7.87 13.70 -2.63
N PHE A 196 6.66 14.10 -3.06
CA PHE A 196 5.90 13.38 -4.10
C PHE A 196 6.55 13.42 -5.49
N ASN A 197 7.35 14.44 -5.81
CA ASN A 197 8.09 14.51 -7.07
C ASN A 197 9.25 13.51 -7.14
N LYS A 198 9.86 13.18 -5.99
CA LYS A 198 10.98 12.25 -5.87
C LYS A 198 10.62 10.93 -5.17
N LEU A 199 9.33 10.66 -4.96
CA LEU A 199 8.82 9.58 -4.11
C LEU A 199 9.49 8.23 -4.37
N GLU A 200 9.65 7.89 -5.65
CA GLU A 200 10.25 6.64 -6.09
C GLU A 200 11.75 6.50 -5.77
N ASN A 201 12.45 7.60 -5.50
CA ASN A 201 13.88 7.63 -5.23
C ASN A 201 14.19 7.78 -3.73
N LEU A 202 13.17 7.94 -2.89
CA LEU A 202 13.33 8.03 -1.44
C LEU A 202 13.65 6.66 -0.83
N THR A 203 14.44 6.69 0.24
CA THR A 203 14.68 5.52 1.07
C THR A 203 13.42 5.15 1.86
N LEU A 204 13.32 3.90 2.33
CA LEU A 204 12.18 3.47 3.15
C LEU A 204 12.02 4.27 4.44
N THR A 205 13.12 4.74 5.03
CA THR A 205 13.08 5.58 6.24
C THR A 205 12.50 6.96 5.93
N GLU A 206 12.92 7.59 4.84
CA GLU A 206 12.35 8.87 4.40
C GLU A 206 10.88 8.73 4.03
N LEU A 207 10.48 7.59 3.43
CA LEU A 207 9.07 7.34 3.11
C LEU A 207 8.18 7.30 4.37
N ILE A 208 8.68 6.79 5.50
CA ILE A 208 7.94 6.85 6.78
C ILE A 208 7.65 8.29 7.18
N GLU A 209 8.64 9.19 7.10
CA GLU A 209 8.44 10.61 7.39
C GLU A 209 7.44 11.26 6.43
N VAL A 210 7.44 10.85 5.16
CA VAL A 210 6.48 11.34 4.16
C VAL A 210 5.07 10.89 4.48
N VAL A 211 4.87 9.67 5.01
CA VAL A 211 3.55 9.20 5.48
C VAL A 211 3.00 10.14 6.54
N ASP A 212 3.79 10.45 7.57
CA ASP A 212 3.37 11.32 8.68
C ASP A 212 3.03 12.73 8.18
N LYS A 213 3.92 13.35 7.37
CA LYS A 213 3.65 14.67 6.77
C LYS A 213 2.39 14.67 5.90
N THR A 214 2.16 13.60 5.13
CA THR A 214 0.99 13.49 4.24
C THR A 214 -0.29 13.40 5.05
N GLN A 215 -0.28 12.70 6.19
CA GLN A 215 -1.42 12.64 7.10
C GLN A 215 -1.80 14.05 7.59
N ASP A 216 -0.83 14.82 8.08
CA ASP A 216 -1.06 16.16 8.62
C ASP A 216 -1.58 17.12 7.54
N VAL A 217 -0.94 17.11 6.36
CA VAL A 217 -1.35 17.95 5.23
C VAL A 217 -2.76 17.61 4.73
N TYR A 218 -3.13 16.33 4.68
CA TYR A 218 -4.48 15.95 4.26
C TYR A 218 -5.54 16.29 5.31
N ASP A 219 -5.19 16.23 6.60
CA ASP A 219 -6.08 16.67 7.67
C ASP A 219 -6.33 18.18 7.59
N GLU A 220 -5.29 18.98 7.36
CA GLU A 220 -5.39 20.44 7.16
C GLU A 220 -6.22 20.76 5.90
N LEU A 221 -5.91 20.10 4.78
CA LEU A 221 -6.62 20.30 3.51
C LEU A 221 -8.12 19.98 3.64
N TRP A 222 -8.46 18.93 4.39
CA TRP A 222 -9.85 18.61 4.66
C TRP A 222 -10.48 19.68 5.54
N LYS A 223 -9.92 19.95 6.73
CA LYS A 223 -10.51 20.80 7.78
C LYS A 223 -10.64 22.28 7.43
N GLN A 224 -10.04 22.75 6.33
CA GLN A 224 -10.17 24.14 5.91
C GLN A 224 -11.65 24.58 5.79
N VAL A 225 -11.93 25.83 6.17
CA VAL A 225 -13.27 26.44 6.14
C VAL A 225 -13.24 27.81 5.44
N GLU A 226 -12.06 28.30 5.04
CA GLU A 226 -11.89 29.61 4.41
C GLU A 226 -12.44 29.64 2.98
N HIS A 227 -12.39 28.50 2.29
CA HIS A 227 -12.87 28.33 0.93
C HIS A 227 -13.85 27.16 0.81
N ASP A 228 -14.50 27.04 -0.35
CA ASP A 228 -15.41 25.93 -0.63
C ASP A 228 -14.76 24.57 -0.31
N GLU A 229 -15.52 23.70 0.38
CA GLU A 229 -15.08 22.42 0.93
C GLU A 229 -14.36 21.54 -0.10
N TYR A 230 -13.33 20.81 0.32
CA TYR A 230 -12.66 19.87 -0.55
C TYR A 230 -13.60 18.67 -0.81
N PRO A 231 -13.98 18.37 -2.07
CA PRO A 231 -15.04 17.39 -2.32
C PRO A 231 -14.70 15.99 -1.81
N GLU A 232 -15.62 15.33 -1.10
CA GLU A 232 -15.42 14.00 -0.53
C GLU A 232 -14.97 12.97 -1.57
N GLN A 233 -15.57 12.97 -2.76
CA GLN A 233 -15.22 12.03 -3.82
C GLN A 233 -13.79 12.26 -4.36
N ARG A 234 -13.35 13.52 -4.40
CA ARG A 234 -12.00 13.87 -4.81
C ARG A 234 -10.99 13.44 -3.74
N MET A 235 -11.34 13.58 -2.46
CA MET A 235 -10.50 13.11 -1.35
C MET A 235 -10.38 11.58 -1.35
N LYS A 236 -11.47 10.86 -1.61
CA LYS A 236 -11.41 9.40 -1.82
C LYS A 236 -10.44 9.00 -2.93
N ASN A 237 -10.48 9.71 -4.06
CA ASN A 237 -9.53 9.49 -5.16
C ASN A 237 -8.09 9.77 -4.71
N LEU A 238 -7.86 10.91 -4.04
CA LEU A 238 -6.55 11.32 -3.54
C LEU A 238 -5.97 10.27 -2.56
N LEU A 239 -6.76 9.79 -1.60
CA LEU A 239 -6.36 8.72 -0.68
C LEU A 239 -6.01 7.41 -1.43
N SER A 240 -6.76 7.08 -2.49
CA SER A 240 -6.50 5.89 -3.30
C SER A 240 -5.21 5.98 -4.10
N ILE A 241 -5.00 7.08 -4.85
CA ILE A 241 -3.79 7.27 -5.65
C ILE A 241 -2.55 7.40 -4.76
N THR A 242 -2.66 8.04 -3.59
CA THR A 242 -1.56 8.13 -2.61
C THR A 242 -1.20 6.78 -2.03
N SER A 243 -2.20 5.95 -1.69
CA SER A 243 -1.97 4.57 -1.25
C SER A 243 -1.23 3.75 -2.31
N ASN A 244 -1.63 3.89 -3.57
CA ASN A 244 -0.98 3.19 -4.68
C ASN A 244 0.44 3.72 -4.94
N ALA A 245 0.66 5.04 -4.83
CA ALA A 245 1.98 5.65 -4.97
C ALA A 245 2.96 5.16 -3.90
N PHE A 246 2.53 5.03 -2.64
CA PHE A 246 3.35 4.43 -1.59
C PHE A 246 3.70 2.97 -1.87
N VAL A 247 2.74 2.16 -2.34
CA VAL A 247 3.02 0.77 -2.74
C VAL A 247 4.06 0.73 -3.86
N GLN A 248 3.89 1.53 -4.92
CA GLN A 248 4.83 1.58 -6.04
C GLN A 248 6.24 2.01 -5.60
N ALA A 249 6.35 3.00 -4.71
CA ALA A 249 7.63 3.44 -4.16
C ALA A 249 8.32 2.31 -3.37
N VAL A 250 7.59 1.62 -2.50
CA VAL A 250 8.12 0.47 -1.75
C VAL A 250 8.49 -0.68 -2.68
N GLN A 251 7.66 -1.00 -3.68
CA GLN A 251 7.94 -2.05 -4.66
C GLN A 251 9.24 -1.80 -5.43
N LYS A 252 9.48 -0.54 -5.85
CA LYS A 252 10.71 -0.16 -6.55
C LYS A 252 11.97 -0.26 -5.67
N GLN A 253 11.85 0.09 -4.39
CA GLN A 253 12.95 -0.08 -3.44
C GLN A 253 13.26 -1.56 -3.20
N LEU A 254 12.23 -2.40 -3.13
CA LEU A 254 12.38 -3.84 -2.89
C LEU A 254 12.77 -4.63 -4.14
N SER A 255 12.48 -4.16 -5.36
CA SER A 255 12.74 -4.90 -6.60
C SER A 255 14.22 -5.16 -6.87
N ASN A 256 15.10 -4.35 -6.28
CA ASN A 256 16.55 -4.49 -6.40
C ASN A 256 17.15 -5.46 -5.38
N ILE A 257 16.32 -6.03 -4.50
CA ILE A 257 16.76 -6.91 -3.41
C ILE A 257 16.56 -8.36 -3.83
N ASP A 258 17.59 -9.17 -3.65
CA ASP A 258 17.47 -10.62 -3.78
C ASP A 258 16.75 -11.21 -2.56
N LEU A 259 15.48 -11.57 -2.77
CA LEU A 259 14.59 -12.12 -1.76
C LEU A 259 14.74 -13.61 -1.51
N TRP A 260 15.55 -14.35 -2.27
CA TRP A 260 15.58 -15.82 -2.17
C TRP A 260 16.97 -16.43 -2.11
N SER A 261 18.03 -15.62 -2.15
CA SER A 261 19.40 -16.08 -1.88
C SER A 261 19.84 -15.92 -0.42
N ASP A 262 20.88 -16.69 -0.08
CA ASP A 262 21.61 -16.59 1.17
C ASP A 262 22.73 -15.56 1.01
N SER A 263 22.32 -14.29 1.04
CA SER A 263 23.26 -13.17 1.07
C SER A 263 23.66 -12.87 2.52
N LYS A 264 24.89 -12.38 2.71
CA LYS A 264 25.31 -11.74 3.97
C LYS A 264 24.36 -10.59 4.38
N ASP A 265 23.61 -10.07 3.43
CA ASP A 265 22.62 -9.02 3.61
C ASP A 265 21.22 -9.54 4.02
N SER A 266 21.03 -10.83 4.32
CA SER A 266 19.70 -11.39 4.69
C SER A 266 18.99 -10.61 5.80
N ILE A 267 19.76 -10.19 6.82
CA ILE A 267 19.24 -9.37 7.94
C ILE A 267 18.74 -8.02 7.42
N LYS A 268 19.54 -7.35 6.58
CA LYS A 268 19.16 -6.07 5.97
C LYS A 268 17.93 -6.23 5.09
N ASN A 269 17.89 -7.25 4.23
CA ASN A 269 16.75 -7.51 3.34
C ASN A 269 15.45 -7.66 4.14
N ARG A 270 15.49 -8.34 5.29
CA ARG A 270 14.35 -8.43 6.20
C ARG A 270 13.99 -7.09 6.84
N GLU A 271 14.96 -6.26 7.19
CA GLU A 271 14.70 -4.89 7.67
C GLU A 271 14.04 -4.03 6.59
N TYR A 272 14.47 -4.13 5.32
CA TYR A 272 13.80 -3.47 4.20
C TYR A 272 12.35 -3.94 4.05
N LEU A 273 12.10 -5.25 4.08
CA LEU A 273 10.73 -5.79 4.02
C LEU A 273 9.87 -5.30 5.20
N ARG A 274 10.43 -5.27 6.42
CA ARG A 274 9.73 -4.78 7.62
C ARG A 274 9.41 -3.29 7.50
N ASN A 275 10.36 -2.47 7.08
CA ASN A 275 10.13 -1.04 6.88
C ASN A 275 9.05 -0.82 5.81
N GLY A 276 9.07 -1.59 4.72
CA GLY A 276 7.99 -1.58 3.71
C GLY A 276 6.62 -1.92 4.29
N ALA A 277 6.54 -2.96 5.13
CA ALA A 277 5.30 -3.33 5.81
C ALA A 277 4.84 -2.27 6.82
N THR A 278 5.78 -1.62 7.52
CA THR A 278 5.52 -0.51 8.45
C THR A 278 4.92 0.70 7.74
N ILE A 279 5.47 1.11 6.58
CA ILE A 279 4.91 2.20 5.77
C ILE A 279 3.45 1.91 5.41
N CYS A 280 3.18 0.67 4.95
CA CYS A 280 1.82 0.25 4.62
C CYS A 280 0.92 0.27 5.87
N GLU A 281 1.40 -0.20 7.01
CA GLU A 281 0.65 -0.18 8.26
C GLU A 281 0.32 1.25 8.71
N GLN A 282 1.33 2.10 8.81
CA GLN A 282 1.19 3.48 9.27
C GLN A 282 0.22 4.26 8.39
N TRP A 283 0.38 4.22 7.06
CA TRP A 283 -0.53 4.92 6.17
C TRP A 283 -1.95 4.36 6.24
N SER A 284 -2.13 3.04 6.34
CA SER A 284 -3.47 2.44 6.47
C SER A 284 -4.19 2.90 7.75
N LEU A 285 -3.46 2.97 8.87
CA LEU A 285 -3.99 3.44 10.15
C LEU A 285 -4.27 4.93 10.12
N ALA A 286 -3.38 5.73 9.53
CA ALA A 286 -3.55 7.18 9.36
C ALA A 286 -4.85 7.49 8.62
N VAL A 287 -5.08 6.85 7.48
CA VAL A 287 -6.27 7.10 6.66
C VAL A 287 -7.56 6.61 7.33
N GLU A 288 -7.51 5.47 8.02
CA GLU A 288 -8.65 4.98 8.81
C GLU A 288 -8.98 5.92 9.98
N GLN A 289 -7.96 6.49 10.64
CA GLN A 289 -8.15 7.49 11.71
C GLN A 289 -8.72 8.80 11.17
N LEU A 290 -8.17 9.33 10.07
CA LEU A 290 -8.64 10.54 9.40
C LEU A 290 -10.12 10.41 9.04
N THR A 291 -10.47 9.40 8.25
CA THR A 291 -11.83 9.24 7.73
C THR A 291 -12.83 8.69 8.76
N GLY A 292 -12.39 7.81 9.65
CA GLY A 292 -13.26 7.14 10.63
C GLY A 292 -13.45 7.90 11.94
N THR A 293 -12.46 8.68 12.37
CA THR A 293 -12.46 9.37 13.68
C THR A 293 -12.41 10.88 13.55
N TYR A 294 -11.42 11.44 12.85
CA TYR A 294 -11.20 12.89 12.85
C TYR A 294 -12.23 13.63 12.01
N TRP A 295 -12.39 13.24 10.74
CA TRP A 295 -13.29 13.91 9.80
C TRP A 295 -14.75 13.54 10.03
N ARG A 296 -15.04 12.35 10.54
CA ARG A 296 -16.41 11.97 10.91
C ARG A 296 -16.96 12.83 12.06
N ASN A 297 -16.09 13.28 12.96
CA ASN A 297 -16.44 14.15 14.09
C ASN A 297 -16.22 15.65 13.78
N TYR A 298 -15.92 16.00 12.53
CA TYR A 298 -15.68 17.39 12.12
C TYR A 298 -17.01 18.05 11.70
N ASN A 299 -17.56 18.88 12.57
CA ASN A 299 -18.91 19.46 12.39
C ASN A 299 -19.12 20.27 11.10
N PRO A 300 -18.16 21.09 10.59
CA PRO A 300 -18.39 21.91 9.40
C PRO A 300 -18.73 21.10 8.13
N HIS A 301 -18.03 19.99 7.90
CA HIS A 301 -18.26 19.10 6.75
C HIS A 301 -17.82 17.66 7.10
N PRO A 302 -18.67 16.92 7.84
CA PRO A 302 -18.29 15.60 8.33
C PRO A 302 -18.14 14.60 7.18
N TRP A 303 -17.21 13.65 7.34
CA TRP A 303 -17.09 12.52 6.43
C TRP A 303 -18.37 11.66 6.48
N LYS A 304 -19.08 11.54 5.35
CA LYS A 304 -20.39 10.87 5.29
C LYS A 304 -20.30 9.37 5.02
N GLY A 305 -19.21 8.92 4.39
CA GLY A 305 -19.00 7.52 4.02
C GLY A 305 -18.46 6.63 5.13
N GLU A 306 -18.30 5.35 4.81
CA GLU A 306 -17.50 4.43 5.63
C GLU A 306 -16.03 4.88 5.69
N PRO A 307 -15.29 4.49 6.75
CA PRO A 307 -13.85 4.72 6.83
C PRO A 307 -13.17 4.17 5.58
N PHE A 308 -12.29 4.98 4.98
CA PHE A 308 -11.56 4.58 3.78
C PHE A 308 -10.61 3.43 4.11
N LYS A 309 -10.64 2.37 3.30
CA LYS A 309 -9.75 1.21 3.43
C LYS A 309 -8.88 1.09 2.18
N ALA A 310 -7.58 1.23 2.37
CA ALA A 310 -6.58 1.04 1.31
C ALA A 310 -6.36 -0.46 1.03
N THR A 311 -7.32 -1.11 0.36
CA THR A 311 -7.36 -2.57 0.16
C THR A 311 -6.10 -3.13 -0.49
N TYR A 312 -5.65 -2.54 -1.60
CA TYR A 312 -4.45 -2.97 -2.33
C TYR A 312 -3.19 -2.87 -1.45
N LEU A 313 -3.05 -1.77 -0.70
CA LEU A 313 -1.92 -1.56 0.21
C LEU A 313 -1.93 -2.53 1.40
N LEU A 314 -3.11 -2.88 1.92
CA LEU A 314 -3.25 -3.92 2.95
C LEU A 314 -2.91 -5.32 2.43
N GLN A 315 -3.31 -5.64 1.19
CA GLN A 315 -2.89 -6.89 0.52
C GLN A 315 -1.38 -6.92 0.31
N PHE A 316 -0.78 -5.77 -0.05
CA PHE A 316 0.67 -5.61 -0.17
C PHE A 316 1.41 -5.84 1.15
N LYS A 317 0.95 -5.20 2.23
CA LYS A 317 1.46 -5.49 3.58
C LYS A 317 1.38 -6.98 3.93
N LYS A 318 0.27 -7.64 3.61
CA LYS A 318 0.10 -9.08 3.87
C LYS A 318 1.16 -9.92 3.14
N ARG A 319 1.37 -9.66 1.84
CA ARG A 319 2.42 -10.34 1.05
C ARG A 319 3.81 -10.12 1.61
N LEU A 320 4.16 -8.89 2.01
CA LEU A 320 5.45 -8.61 2.65
C LEU A 320 5.64 -9.42 3.93
N ASN A 321 4.60 -9.51 4.77
CA ASN A 321 4.63 -10.31 6.00
C ASN A 321 4.76 -11.82 5.72
N GLU A 322 4.11 -12.33 4.67
CA GLU A 322 4.29 -13.72 4.23
C GLU A 322 5.74 -13.99 3.81
N ILE A 323 6.36 -13.09 3.03
CA ILE A 323 7.78 -13.20 2.62
C ILE A 323 8.69 -13.17 3.86
N ILE A 324 8.46 -12.25 4.79
CA ILE A 324 9.22 -12.16 6.05
C ILE A 324 9.10 -13.46 6.85
N SER A 325 7.89 -14.00 6.98
CA SER A 325 7.63 -15.24 7.72
C SER A 325 8.35 -16.43 7.09
N ILE A 326 8.25 -16.60 5.77
CA ILE A 326 8.94 -17.66 5.01
C ILE A 326 10.45 -17.58 5.25
N ARG A 327 11.07 -16.41 5.05
CA ARG A 327 12.51 -16.22 5.26
C ARG A 327 12.93 -16.45 6.72
N SER A 328 12.24 -15.82 7.67
CA SER A 328 12.53 -15.96 9.10
C SER A 328 12.43 -17.42 9.55
N SER A 329 11.42 -18.15 9.09
CA SER A 329 11.20 -19.54 9.46
C SER A 329 12.32 -20.47 8.94
N TYR A 330 12.78 -20.24 7.70
CA TYR A 330 13.93 -20.94 7.13
C TYR A 330 15.24 -20.62 7.88
N GLU A 331 15.52 -19.33 8.15
CA GLU A 331 16.71 -18.91 8.90
C GLU A 331 16.75 -19.53 10.30
N GLN A 332 15.59 -19.58 10.99
CA GLN A 332 15.45 -20.17 12.30
C GLN A 332 15.62 -21.70 12.23
N SER A 333 15.09 -22.36 11.20
CA SER A 333 15.28 -23.81 10.97
C SER A 333 16.75 -24.18 10.81
N ILE A 334 17.53 -23.39 10.06
CA ILE A 334 18.98 -23.62 9.89
C ILE A 334 19.74 -23.50 11.22
N ARG A 335 19.32 -22.59 12.11
CA ARG A 335 20.00 -22.39 13.40
C ARG A 335 19.90 -23.61 14.31
N PHE A 336 18.77 -24.30 14.29
CA PHE A 336 18.57 -25.52 15.08
C PHE A 336 19.15 -26.77 14.39
N SER A 337 19.09 -26.81 13.05
CA SER A 337 19.55 -27.96 12.27
C SER A 337 21.02 -28.33 12.51
N SER A 338 21.30 -29.64 12.61
CA SER A 338 22.66 -30.18 12.69
C SER A 338 23.44 -29.94 11.40
N THR A 339 24.79 -29.95 11.46
CA THR A 339 25.66 -29.70 10.30
C THR A 339 25.34 -30.58 9.09
N THR A 340 24.96 -31.85 9.31
CA THR A 340 24.59 -32.80 8.24
C THR A 340 23.25 -32.45 7.58
N ASN A 341 22.28 -31.94 8.34
CA ASN A 341 20.97 -31.52 7.81
C ASN A 341 21.03 -30.18 7.07
N LYS A 342 22.06 -29.36 7.30
CA LYS A 342 22.25 -28.06 6.62
C LYS A 342 22.49 -28.20 5.11
N GLU A 343 23.09 -29.29 4.65
CA GLU A 343 23.28 -29.53 3.20
C GLU A 343 21.96 -29.77 2.46
N ASN A 344 20.99 -30.39 3.14
CA ASN A 344 19.64 -30.58 2.61
C ASN A 344 18.82 -29.28 2.63
N LEU A 345 19.16 -28.34 3.50
CA LEU A 345 18.56 -27.02 3.63
C LEU A 345 19.25 -25.96 2.76
N SER A 346 19.86 -26.34 1.63
CA SER A 346 20.45 -25.34 0.74
C SER A 346 19.35 -24.37 0.24
N PRO A 347 19.59 -23.05 0.27
CA PRO A 347 18.59 -22.04 -0.06
C PRO A 347 18.07 -22.18 -1.49
N LYS A 348 18.95 -22.57 -2.42
CA LYS A 348 18.58 -22.85 -3.83
C LYS A 348 17.52 -23.93 -3.98
N LYS A 349 17.52 -24.95 -3.10
CA LYS A 349 16.51 -26.02 -3.13
C LYS A 349 15.23 -25.58 -2.43
N VAL A 350 15.35 -24.98 -1.25
CA VAL A 350 14.21 -24.61 -0.42
C VAL A 350 13.39 -23.49 -1.06
N PHE A 351 14.04 -22.50 -1.66
CA PHE A 351 13.38 -21.37 -2.33
C PHE A 351 13.20 -21.56 -3.85
N ALA A 352 13.49 -22.75 -4.39
CA ALA A 352 13.25 -23.07 -5.80
C ALA A 352 11.81 -22.74 -6.27
N PRO A 353 10.74 -22.99 -5.47
CA PRO A 353 9.38 -22.66 -5.87
C PRO A 353 9.14 -21.17 -6.17
N PHE A 354 9.95 -20.27 -5.60
CA PHE A 354 9.78 -18.83 -5.74
C PHE A 354 10.64 -18.20 -6.84
N THR A 355 11.56 -18.96 -7.46
CA THR A 355 12.62 -18.38 -8.31
C THR A 355 12.08 -17.68 -9.56
N ASN A 356 10.95 -18.15 -10.09
CA ASN A 356 10.31 -17.57 -11.29
C ASN A 356 9.14 -16.62 -10.96
N LEU A 357 8.93 -16.30 -9.68
CA LEU A 357 7.83 -15.46 -9.24
C LEU A 357 8.34 -14.10 -8.79
N ASN A 358 7.70 -13.04 -9.27
CA ASN A 358 7.91 -11.71 -8.71
C ASN A 358 7.11 -11.57 -7.40
N ALA A 359 7.72 -11.98 -6.28
CA ALA A 359 7.07 -12.01 -4.97
C ALA A 359 6.52 -10.64 -4.52
N ILE A 360 7.10 -9.54 -5.00
CA ILE A 360 6.77 -8.17 -4.62
C ILE A 360 5.56 -7.63 -5.41
N GLN A 361 5.30 -8.16 -6.60
CA GLN A 361 4.14 -7.76 -7.40
C GLN A 361 2.91 -8.54 -6.96
N ILE A 362 1.82 -7.82 -6.72
CA ILE A 362 0.53 -8.41 -6.38
C ILE A 362 -0.42 -8.13 -7.51
N ASP A 363 -0.87 -9.22 -8.10
CA ASP A 363 -1.93 -9.20 -9.09
C ASP A 363 -2.89 -10.34 -8.73
N PRO A 364 -4.20 -10.07 -8.59
CA PRO A 364 -5.23 -11.09 -8.39
C PRO A 364 -5.12 -12.29 -9.36
N TYR A 365 -4.63 -12.09 -10.58
CA TYR A 365 -4.45 -13.16 -11.57
C TYR A 365 -3.26 -14.07 -11.28
N THR A 366 -2.29 -13.62 -10.49
CA THR A 366 -1.05 -14.35 -10.17
C THR A 366 -1.02 -14.94 -8.74
N ASP A 367 -1.97 -14.55 -7.88
CA ASP A 367 -2.02 -14.98 -6.48
C ASP A 367 -2.09 -16.51 -6.32
N SER A 368 -2.77 -17.21 -7.25
CA SER A 368 -2.83 -18.67 -7.24
C SER A 368 -1.45 -19.33 -7.38
N GLN A 369 -0.56 -18.73 -8.19
CA GLN A 369 0.81 -19.21 -8.38
C GLN A 369 1.64 -18.98 -7.12
N TRP A 370 1.46 -17.82 -6.47
CA TRP A 370 2.09 -17.53 -5.18
C TRP A 370 1.72 -18.57 -4.11
N TYR A 371 0.43 -18.82 -3.90
CA TYR A 371 -0.01 -19.80 -2.90
C TYR A 371 0.42 -21.23 -3.23
N SER A 372 0.51 -21.58 -4.52
CA SER A 372 1.09 -22.87 -4.94
C SER A 372 2.56 -22.98 -4.56
N ALA A 373 3.36 -21.94 -4.79
CA ALA A 373 4.78 -21.92 -4.41
C ALA A 373 4.98 -21.97 -2.90
N VAL A 374 4.15 -21.26 -2.12
CA VAL A 374 4.16 -21.34 -0.66
C VAL A 374 3.88 -22.77 -0.19
N ASN A 375 2.85 -23.44 -0.73
CA ASN A 375 2.57 -24.83 -0.38
C ASN A 375 3.71 -25.79 -0.74
N GLN A 376 4.38 -25.58 -1.88
CA GLN A 376 5.56 -26.39 -2.25
C GLN A 376 6.71 -26.19 -1.26
N PHE A 377 6.98 -24.95 -0.84
CA PHE A 377 7.95 -24.64 0.21
C PHE A 377 7.60 -25.33 1.54
N GLU A 378 6.35 -25.26 1.97
CA GLU A 378 5.88 -25.91 3.21
C GLU A 378 6.08 -27.43 3.17
N ASN A 379 5.78 -28.07 2.03
CA ASN A 379 5.99 -29.50 1.83
C ASN A 379 7.48 -29.89 1.90
N LEU A 380 8.37 -29.09 1.29
CA LEU A 380 9.82 -29.31 1.34
C LEU A 380 10.36 -29.22 2.77
N MET A 381 9.84 -28.29 3.56
CA MET A 381 10.27 -28.04 4.94
C MET A 381 9.71 -29.04 5.95
N THR A 382 8.64 -29.78 5.61
CA THR A 382 7.91 -30.65 6.57
C THR A 382 8.80 -31.67 7.30
N ASN A 383 9.77 -32.30 6.62
CA ASN A 383 10.66 -33.27 7.27
C ASN A 383 11.66 -32.58 8.20
N THR A 384 12.21 -31.44 7.77
CA THR A 384 13.08 -30.61 8.60
C THR A 384 12.34 -30.09 9.83
N ASP A 385 11.07 -29.70 9.67
CA ASP A 385 10.26 -29.18 10.76
C ASP A 385 10.11 -30.19 11.90
N ARG A 386 9.99 -31.49 11.61
CA ARG A 386 9.93 -32.55 12.64
C ARG A 386 11.23 -32.66 13.42
N ASP A 387 12.37 -32.61 12.72
CA ASP A 387 13.68 -32.67 13.36
C ASP A 387 13.93 -31.42 14.23
N VAL A 388 13.61 -30.24 13.70
CA VAL A 388 13.73 -28.96 14.41
C VAL A 388 12.77 -28.89 15.60
N ALA A 389 11.55 -29.42 15.48
CA ALA A 389 10.60 -29.49 16.58
C ALA A 389 11.14 -30.33 17.75
N LYS A 390 11.81 -31.46 17.46
CA LYS A 390 12.46 -32.28 18.48
C LYS A 390 13.57 -31.50 19.21
N GLN A 391 14.42 -30.81 18.47
CA GLN A 391 15.50 -30.00 19.04
C GLN A 391 14.97 -28.81 19.86
N LEU A 392 13.92 -28.14 19.37
CA LEU A 392 13.23 -27.09 20.11
C LEU A 392 12.64 -27.63 21.41
N ARG A 393 12.04 -28.82 21.38
CA ARG A 393 11.49 -29.46 22.57
C ARG A 393 12.58 -29.73 23.60
N GLU A 394 13.71 -30.29 23.17
CA GLU A 394 14.88 -30.51 24.03
C GLU A 394 15.39 -29.19 24.62
N HIS A 395 15.49 -28.13 23.80
CA HIS A 395 15.86 -26.79 24.26
C HIS A 395 14.88 -26.26 25.32
N PHE A 396 13.57 -26.32 25.07
CA PHE A 396 12.55 -25.87 26.02
C PHE A 396 12.54 -26.67 27.33
N GLN A 397 12.89 -27.96 27.29
CA GLN A 397 13.07 -28.76 28.50
C GLN A 397 14.24 -28.25 29.35
N THR A 398 15.34 -27.79 28.74
CA THR A 398 16.48 -27.25 29.50
C THR A 398 16.16 -25.93 30.20
N ILE A 399 15.29 -25.10 29.61
CA ILE A 399 14.90 -23.79 30.16
C ILE A 399 13.56 -23.82 30.89
N ARG A 400 12.96 -25.00 31.11
CA ARG A 400 11.64 -25.16 31.73
C ARG A 400 11.54 -24.53 33.12
N SER A 401 12.64 -24.47 33.86
CA SER A 401 12.71 -23.83 35.17
C SER A 401 12.76 -22.29 35.12
N ASN A 402 12.93 -21.70 33.93
CA ASN A 402 12.97 -20.26 33.70
C ASN A 402 11.86 -19.81 32.73
N PRO A 403 10.65 -19.52 33.25
CA PRO A 403 9.50 -19.17 32.42
C PRO A 403 9.70 -17.89 31.60
N GLN A 404 10.46 -16.91 32.11
CA GLN A 404 10.76 -15.69 31.38
C GLN A 404 11.64 -15.96 30.16
N GLN A 405 12.66 -16.80 30.31
CA GLN A 405 13.52 -17.20 29.19
C GLN A 405 12.72 -18.00 28.15
N MET A 406 11.82 -18.87 28.59
CA MET A 406 10.92 -19.60 27.71
C MET A 406 10.08 -18.65 26.86
N LEU A 407 9.43 -17.65 27.47
CA LEU A 407 8.67 -16.63 26.76
C LEU A 407 9.52 -15.83 25.76
N VAL A 408 10.76 -15.47 26.12
CA VAL A 408 11.69 -14.79 25.21
C VAL A 408 11.99 -15.66 23.98
N ASP A 409 12.28 -16.95 24.18
CA ASP A 409 12.59 -17.87 23.08
C ASP A 409 11.36 -18.17 22.21
N PHE A 410 10.17 -18.30 22.79
CA PHE A 410 8.92 -18.41 22.03
C PHE A 410 8.67 -17.19 21.13
N LYS A 411 8.95 -15.97 21.61
CA LYS A 411 8.86 -14.76 20.78
C LYS A 411 9.91 -14.75 19.69
N ARG A 412 11.16 -15.07 20.05
CA ARG A 412 12.31 -15.08 19.14
C ARG A 412 12.11 -16.03 17.97
N TYR A 413 11.54 -17.20 18.22
CA TYR A 413 11.29 -18.24 17.22
C TYR A 413 9.81 -18.29 16.79
N SER A 414 9.07 -17.20 16.91
CA SER A 414 7.62 -17.18 16.64
C SER A 414 7.26 -17.62 15.22
N ASP A 415 8.01 -17.17 14.21
CA ASP A 415 7.75 -17.54 12.80
C ASP A 415 8.01 -19.04 12.55
N LEU A 416 9.01 -19.64 13.21
CA LEU A 416 9.26 -21.09 13.18
C LEU A 416 8.18 -21.88 13.93
N ILE A 417 7.80 -21.44 15.13
CA ILE A 417 6.80 -22.13 15.98
C ILE A 417 5.41 -22.09 15.36
N GLN A 418 5.10 -21.08 14.53
CA GLN A 418 3.83 -20.99 13.82
C GLN A 418 3.68 -21.99 12.67
N ARG A 419 4.77 -22.60 12.19
CA ARG A 419 4.71 -23.65 11.16
C ARG A 419 3.89 -24.82 11.69
N GLU A 420 2.99 -25.35 10.85
CA GLU A 420 1.95 -26.29 11.29
C GLU A 420 2.51 -27.51 12.03
N THR A 421 3.57 -28.10 11.50
CA THR A 421 4.20 -29.31 12.07
C THR A 421 4.82 -29.02 13.43
N ILE A 422 5.60 -27.94 13.55
CA ILE A 422 6.26 -27.53 14.80
C ILE A 422 5.22 -27.13 15.85
N ARG A 423 4.19 -26.38 15.44
CA ARG A 423 3.09 -25.94 16.30
C ARG A 423 2.36 -27.10 16.96
N LYS A 424 2.12 -28.19 16.21
CA LYS A 424 1.49 -29.42 16.71
C LYS A 424 2.42 -30.19 17.63
N ASP A 425 3.68 -30.34 17.25
CA ASP A 425 4.65 -31.08 18.05
C ASP A 425 4.97 -30.38 19.38
N LEU A 426 4.98 -29.05 19.44
CA LEU A 426 5.23 -28.29 20.68
C LEU A 426 3.96 -27.99 21.50
N ALA A 427 2.87 -28.75 21.31
CA ALA A 427 1.60 -28.49 22.00
C ALA A 427 1.75 -28.48 23.54
N SER A 428 2.52 -29.41 24.12
CA SER A 428 2.76 -29.47 25.57
C SER A 428 3.50 -28.24 26.12
N GLU A 429 4.50 -27.77 25.39
CA GLU A 429 5.30 -26.60 25.76
C GLU A 429 4.48 -25.31 25.62
N ARG A 430 3.61 -25.25 24.61
CA ARG A 430 2.67 -24.14 24.41
C ARG A 430 1.61 -24.08 25.51
N GLU A 431 1.08 -25.21 25.94
CA GLU A 431 0.18 -25.29 27.11
C GLU A 431 0.87 -24.86 28.40
N LEU A 432 2.15 -25.21 28.58
CA LEU A 432 2.94 -24.73 29.73
C LEU A 432 3.11 -23.21 29.68
N LEU A 433 3.44 -22.63 28.51
CA LEU A 433 3.51 -21.19 28.33
C LEU A 433 2.16 -20.51 28.61
N LEU A 434 1.06 -21.11 28.17
CA LEU A 434 -0.29 -20.60 28.44
C LEU A 434 -0.57 -20.52 29.94
N GLY A 435 -0.23 -21.57 30.70
CA GLY A 435 -0.34 -21.56 32.15
C GLY A 435 0.53 -20.47 32.82
N GLN A 436 1.72 -20.22 32.27
CA GLN A 436 2.58 -19.12 32.73
C GLN A 436 1.94 -17.76 32.45
N LEU A 437 1.43 -17.51 31.24
CA LEU A 437 0.77 -16.24 30.90
C LEU A 437 -0.46 -15.98 31.77
N GLU A 438 -1.20 -17.03 32.11
CA GLU A 438 -2.31 -16.91 33.06
C GLU A 438 -1.82 -16.48 34.45
N SER A 439 -0.74 -17.09 34.94
CA SER A 439 -0.13 -16.71 36.22
C SER A 439 0.41 -15.27 36.20
N ASP A 440 1.01 -14.85 35.08
CA ASP A 440 1.51 -13.50 34.89
C ASP A 440 0.36 -12.49 34.92
N ILE A 441 -0.77 -12.75 34.26
CA ILE A 441 -1.96 -11.89 34.33
C ILE A 441 -2.46 -11.77 35.76
N ARG A 442 -2.54 -12.88 36.52
CA ARG A 442 -2.96 -12.83 37.93
C ARG A 442 -2.03 -11.95 38.77
N THR A 443 -0.72 -12.08 38.56
CA THR A 443 0.29 -11.27 39.24
C THR A 443 0.13 -9.79 38.87
N LEU A 444 -0.15 -9.47 37.61
CA LEU A 444 -0.43 -8.09 37.16
C LEU A 444 -1.75 -7.54 37.75
N THR A 445 -2.77 -8.39 37.91
CA THR A 445 -4.00 -8.03 38.62
C THR A 445 -3.71 -7.71 40.08
N ASP A 446 -2.86 -8.50 40.75
CA ASP A 446 -2.45 -8.23 42.14
C ASP A 446 -1.60 -6.96 42.27
N GLU A 447 -0.66 -6.73 41.33
CA GLU A 447 0.10 -5.48 41.23
C GLU A 447 -0.86 -4.27 41.09
N PHE A 448 -1.89 -4.40 40.26
CA PHE A 448 -2.92 -3.37 40.07
C PHE A 448 -3.80 -3.17 41.32
N ASN A 449 -4.21 -4.23 41.99
CA ASN A 449 -4.95 -4.15 43.25
C ASN A 449 -4.12 -3.47 44.36
N ASN A 450 -2.82 -3.75 44.43
CA ASN A 450 -1.91 -3.09 45.37
C ASN A 450 -1.71 -1.61 45.05
N LEU A 451 -1.72 -1.23 43.76
CA LEU A 451 -1.74 0.15 43.29
C LEU A 451 -3.00 0.89 43.75
N ILE A 452 -4.18 0.30 43.54
CA ILE A 452 -5.48 0.88 43.95
C ILE A 452 -5.49 1.13 45.46
N ASN A 453 -5.01 0.16 46.24
CA ASN A 453 -5.06 0.21 47.71
C ASN A 453 -3.93 1.04 48.35
N GLY A 454 -3.09 1.73 47.57
CA GLY A 454 -2.01 2.57 48.10
C GLY A 454 -0.93 1.80 48.86
N ARG A 455 -0.84 0.47 48.68
CA ARG A 455 0.13 -0.40 49.38
C ARG A 455 1.52 -0.42 48.73
N MET A 456 1.65 0.19 47.56
CA MET A 456 2.94 0.49 46.93
C MET A 456 3.69 1.58 47.71
N GLY A 457 4.24 1.20 48.87
CA GLY A 457 4.95 2.13 49.77
C GLY A 457 5.45 1.52 51.08
N VAL A 458 4.98 0.34 51.48
CA VAL A 458 5.39 -0.30 52.74
C VAL A 458 5.97 -1.69 52.47
N GLY A 459 7.29 -1.74 52.19
CA GLY A 459 8.05 -2.99 52.30
C GLY A 459 8.43 -3.75 51.02
N GLY A 460 8.65 -3.08 49.88
CA GLY A 460 9.17 -3.75 48.69
C GLY A 460 10.04 -2.81 47.84
N LYS A 461 11.34 -3.10 47.77
CA LYS A 461 12.27 -2.38 46.88
C LYS A 461 11.79 -2.47 45.43
N LYS A 462 11.67 -1.31 44.78
CA LYS A 462 11.36 -1.03 43.35
C LYS A 462 9.86 -0.87 43.04
N SER A 463 9.47 0.36 42.69
CA SER A 463 8.70 0.69 41.46
C SER A 463 7.92 2.02 41.53
N ILE A 464 8.49 3.04 42.16
CA ILE A 464 8.24 4.42 41.71
C ILE A 464 9.62 5.03 41.55
N THR A 465 10.02 5.34 40.32
CA THR A 465 11.23 6.11 40.08
C THR A 465 11.03 7.45 40.78
N ARG A 466 11.67 7.61 41.96
CA ARG A 466 11.81 8.89 42.66
C ARG A 466 12.68 9.79 41.80
N GLY A 467 12.08 10.35 40.75
CA GLY A 467 12.66 11.43 39.98
C GLY A 467 12.37 12.74 40.71
N VAL A 468 13.38 13.60 40.81
CA VAL A 468 13.22 14.97 41.30
C VAL A 468 12.10 15.62 40.48
N ASN A 469 11.04 16.11 41.16
CA ASN A 469 9.85 16.76 40.60
C ASN A 469 8.77 15.87 39.95
N ARG A 470 8.56 14.61 40.39
CA ARG A 470 7.40 13.80 39.94
C ARG A 470 6.30 13.73 41.00
N THR A 471 5.07 14.13 40.63
CA THR A 471 3.92 14.08 41.56
C THR A 471 3.48 12.64 41.83
N VAL A 472 2.85 12.41 42.99
CA VAL A 472 2.31 11.11 43.37
C VAL A 472 1.35 10.57 42.30
N ILE A 473 0.47 11.43 41.79
CA ILE A 473 -0.47 11.07 40.73
C ILE A 473 0.26 10.65 39.44
N ALA A 474 1.29 11.39 39.01
CA ALA A 474 2.05 11.02 37.81
C ALA A 474 2.72 9.64 37.99
N GLY A 475 3.31 9.38 39.16
CA GLY A 475 3.88 8.07 39.50
C GLY A 475 2.85 6.93 39.42
N LEU A 476 1.64 7.15 39.94
CA LEU A 476 0.53 6.18 39.89
C LEU A 476 0.03 5.93 38.46
N LEU A 477 -0.17 6.98 37.66
CA LEU A 477 -0.62 6.86 36.26
C LEU A 477 0.43 6.12 35.41
N ASP A 478 1.71 6.39 35.64
CA ASP A 478 2.80 5.74 34.91
C ASP A 478 2.99 4.28 35.32
N ALA A 479 2.82 3.94 36.60
CA ALA A 479 2.80 2.56 37.05
C ALA A 479 1.64 1.77 36.41
N SER A 480 0.43 2.37 36.37
CA SER A 480 -0.72 1.78 35.66
C SER A 480 -0.42 1.57 34.16
N ARG A 481 0.21 2.55 33.49
CA ARG A 481 0.64 2.40 32.08
C ARG A 481 1.65 1.26 31.89
N GLN A 482 2.58 1.08 32.81
CA GLN A 482 3.55 -0.03 32.74
C GLN A 482 2.85 -1.40 32.82
N ILE A 483 1.87 -1.55 33.73
CA ILE A 483 1.06 -2.78 33.80
C ILE A 483 0.30 -2.96 32.48
N GLU A 484 -0.35 -1.92 31.96
CA GLU A 484 -1.08 -1.99 30.70
C GLU A 484 -0.18 -2.43 29.53
N THR A 485 1.05 -1.91 29.43
CA THR A 485 2.02 -2.33 28.41
C THR A 485 2.35 -3.82 28.53
N LYS A 486 2.57 -4.34 29.76
CA LYS A 486 2.80 -5.78 29.96
C LYS A 486 1.58 -6.61 29.55
N VAL A 487 0.36 -6.18 29.89
CA VAL A 487 -0.89 -6.84 29.50
C VAL A 487 -1.06 -6.85 27.97
N ASN A 488 -0.79 -5.73 27.30
CA ASN A 488 -0.84 -5.65 25.84
C ASN A 488 0.15 -6.61 25.18
N ASN A 489 1.37 -6.73 25.71
CA ASN A 489 2.34 -7.70 25.20
C ASN A 489 1.82 -9.14 25.34
N ILE A 490 1.23 -9.50 26.49
CA ILE A 490 0.64 -10.83 26.70
C ILE A 490 -0.47 -11.12 25.68
N ILE A 491 -1.35 -10.15 25.41
CA ILE A 491 -2.42 -10.31 24.40
C ILE A 491 -1.83 -10.49 23.00
N ASN A 492 -0.91 -9.62 22.59
CA ASN A 492 -0.34 -9.65 21.24
C ASN A 492 0.47 -10.91 20.97
N ASP A 493 1.35 -11.28 21.90
CA ASP A 493 2.19 -12.47 21.78
C ASP A 493 1.38 -13.76 21.96
N GLY A 494 0.41 -13.74 22.88
CA GLY A 494 -0.49 -14.86 23.13
C GLY A 494 -1.37 -15.19 21.92
N GLU A 495 -1.92 -14.19 21.24
CA GLU A 495 -2.75 -14.40 20.04
C GLU A 495 -1.93 -15.10 18.95
N LYS A 496 -0.71 -14.59 18.71
CA LYS A 496 0.19 -15.09 17.66
C LYS A 496 0.63 -16.54 17.94
N LEU A 497 0.94 -16.86 19.21
CA LEU A 497 1.58 -18.12 19.59
C LEU A 497 0.59 -19.19 20.09
N LEU A 498 -0.56 -18.80 20.63
CA LEU A 498 -1.46 -19.66 21.42
C LEU A 498 -2.94 -19.53 21.02
N GLY A 499 -3.26 -18.72 20.01
CA GLY A 499 -4.65 -18.43 19.60
C GLY A 499 -5.54 -19.65 19.31
N ASP A 500 -4.94 -20.76 18.85
CA ASP A 500 -5.63 -22.03 18.57
C ASP A 500 -5.89 -22.91 19.81
N LEU A 501 -5.28 -22.60 20.96
CA LEU A 501 -5.50 -23.38 22.18
C LEU A 501 -6.83 -23.01 22.83
N SER A 502 -7.61 -24.02 23.25
CA SER A 502 -8.92 -23.81 23.87
C SER A 502 -8.85 -22.97 25.16
N GLY A 503 -7.76 -23.08 25.91
CA GLY A 503 -7.54 -22.32 27.14
C GLY A 503 -7.19 -20.84 26.91
N TYR A 504 -6.74 -20.46 25.71
CA TYR A 504 -6.28 -19.09 25.44
C TYR A 504 -7.42 -18.06 25.47
N ALA A 505 -8.63 -18.43 25.03
CA ALA A 505 -9.78 -17.53 25.08
C ALA A 505 -10.04 -16.95 26.48
N ARG A 506 -9.87 -17.78 27.54
CA ARG A 506 -10.01 -17.36 28.94
C ARG A 506 -8.89 -16.42 29.39
N VAL A 507 -7.65 -16.70 29.00
CA VAL A 507 -6.49 -15.85 29.29
C VAL A 507 -6.65 -14.49 28.61
N ALA A 508 -7.05 -14.48 27.33
CA ALA A 508 -7.33 -13.28 26.58
C ALA A 508 -8.47 -12.44 27.18
N SER A 509 -9.55 -13.07 27.66
CA SER A 509 -10.64 -12.34 28.32
C SER A 509 -10.19 -11.69 29.63
N LEU A 510 -9.42 -12.41 30.46
CA LEU A 510 -8.87 -11.86 31.71
C LEU A 510 -7.92 -10.68 31.44
N ALA A 511 -7.03 -10.81 30.45
CA ALA A 511 -6.14 -9.73 30.05
C ALA A 511 -6.90 -8.50 29.53
N LYS A 512 -7.91 -8.70 28.68
CA LYS A 512 -8.75 -7.62 28.15
C LYS A 512 -9.55 -6.92 29.25
N GLN A 513 -10.06 -7.66 30.23
CA GLN A 513 -10.75 -7.09 31.38
C GLN A 513 -9.79 -6.23 32.22
N LEU A 514 -8.61 -6.76 32.59
CA LEU A 514 -7.61 -6.01 33.34
C LEU A 514 -7.18 -4.72 32.60
N LYS A 515 -7.00 -4.81 31.27
CA LYS A 515 -6.71 -3.65 30.44
C LYS A 515 -7.82 -2.59 30.53
N GLN A 516 -9.08 -3.01 30.45
CA GLN A 516 -10.21 -2.07 30.55
C GLN A 516 -10.29 -1.42 31.95
N ASP A 517 -10.05 -2.21 33.01
CA ASP A 517 -10.04 -1.72 34.38
C ASP A 517 -8.91 -0.70 34.61
N LEU A 518 -7.71 -0.96 34.09
CA LEU A 518 -6.58 -0.01 34.10
C LEU A 518 -6.93 1.31 33.39
N ILE A 519 -7.54 1.24 32.21
CA ILE A 519 -7.94 2.42 31.44
C ILE A 519 -9.00 3.23 32.18
N ASN A 520 -10.01 2.57 32.74
CA ASN A 520 -11.10 3.21 33.49
C ASN A 520 -10.57 3.88 34.76
N TRP A 521 -9.80 3.12 35.57
CA TRP A 521 -9.20 3.65 36.79
C TRP A 521 -8.30 4.86 36.51
N ARG A 522 -7.49 4.81 35.45
CA ARG A 522 -6.63 5.94 35.06
C ARG A 522 -7.44 7.17 34.68
N LYS A 523 -8.55 7.01 33.94
CA LYS A 523 -9.46 8.11 33.59
C LYS A 523 -10.09 8.73 34.84
N ASP A 524 -10.54 7.91 35.77
CA ASP A 524 -11.19 8.38 37.00
C ASP A 524 -10.19 9.07 37.93
N LYS A 525 -9.00 8.50 38.13
CA LYS A 525 -7.94 9.11 38.94
C LYS A 525 -7.43 10.43 38.35
N PHE A 526 -7.32 10.52 37.02
CA PHE A 526 -6.98 11.77 36.36
C PHE A 526 -8.09 12.82 36.54
N ARG A 527 -9.36 12.43 36.42
CA ARG A 527 -10.50 13.33 36.63
C ARG A 527 -10.57 13.83 38.08
N GLU A 528 -10.40 12.95 39.07
CA GLU A 528 -10.32 13.28 40.49
C GLU A 528 -9.21 14.30 40.76
N TRP A 529 -8.00 14.03 40.24
CA TRP A 529 -6.88 14.94 40.36
C TRP A 529 -7.15 16.31 39.72
N CYS A 530 -7.76 16.37 38.53
CA CYS A 530 -8.14 17.64 37.90
C CYS A 530 -9.14 18.41 38.77
N GLN A 531 -10.18 17.75 39.29
CA GLN A 531 -11.19 18.37 40.13
C GLN A 531 -10.58 18.93 41.43
N ASP A 532 -9.73 18.15 42.10
CA ASP A 532 -9.07 18.57 43.33
C ASP A 532 -8.09 19.71 43.10
N THR A 533 -7.35 19.67 41.98
CA THR A 533 -6.42 20.75 41.61
C THR A 533 -7.17 22.04 41.30
N ILE A 534 -8.26 21.99 40.55
CA ILE A 534 -9.10 23.16 40.25
C ILE A 534 -9.68 23.75 41.55
N ARG A 535 -10.22 22.90 42.43
CA ARG A 535 -10.73 23.34 43.74
C ARG A 535 -9.65 24.02 44.58
N ALA A 536 -8.43 23.49 44.60
CA ALA A 536 -7.32 24.07 45.33
C ALA A 536 -6.81 25.38 44.70
N ILE A 537 -7.00 25.59 43.39
CA ILE A 537 -6.73 26.88 42.73
C ILE A 537 -7.80 27.91 43.08
N ASP A 538 -9.07 27.49 43.14
CA ASP A 538 -10.22 28.36 43.37
C ASP A 538 -10.39 28.78 44.84
N ASP A 539 -9.77 28.09 45.79
CA ASP A 539 -9.79 28.44 47.23
C ASP A 539 -8.59 29.34 47.60
N PRO A 540 -8.79 30.65 47.85
CA PRO A 540 -7.72 31.58 48.22
C PRO A 540 -7.09 31.31 49.60
N LYS A 541 -7.64 30.38 50.40
CA LYS A 541 -7.08 29.97 51.70
C LYS A 541 -6.34 28.63 51.64
N GLN A 542 -6.39 27.92 50.51
CA GLN A 542 -5.78 26.61 50.36
C GLN A 542 -4.47 26.72 49.58
N GLU A 543 -3.36 26.31 50.18
CA GLU A 543 -2.08 26.25 49.46
C GLU A 543 -2.07 25.08 48.47
N LEU A 544 -1.61 25.32 47.24
CA LEU A 544 -1.42 24.28 46.22
C LEU A 544 -0.34 23.29 46.66
N ARG A 545 -0.77 22.13 47.20
CA ARG A 545 0.13 21.06 47.62
C ARG A 545 0.26 20.01 46.54
N PHE A 546 1.29 20.15 45.71
CA PHE A 546 1.74 19.06 44.86
C PHE A 546 2.56 18.09 45.70
N TYR A 547 2.01 16.91 45.98
CA TYR A 547 2.74 15.85 46.65
C TYR A 547 3.75 15.24 45.68
N PHE A 548 5.03 15.44 45.96
CA PHE A 548 6.15 14.83 45.25
C PHE A 548 6.70 13.63 46.03
N TYR A 549 7.33 12.70 45.32
CA TYR A 549 7.97 11.51 45.90
C TYR A 549 9.40 11.73 46.39
#